data_AF-A0A507QLB3-F1
#
_entry.id   AF-A0A507QLB3-F1
#
_cell.length_a   1.000
_cell.length_b   1.000
_cell.length_c   1.000
_cell.angle_alpha   90.00
_cell.angle_beta   90.00
_cell.angle_gamma   90.00
#
_symmetry.space_group_name_H-M   'P 1'
#
loop_
_entity.id
_entity.type
_entity.pdbx_description
1 polymer ?
#
loop_
_entity_poly.entity_id
_entity_poly.type
_entity_poly.pdbx_seq_one_letter_code
_entity_poly.pdbx_strand_id
1 'polypeptide(L)'
;MPVLSAGLYQRLLPETPLQNFEVPLTVTPLSKATAEKTTGVGRINIDVRLCKECMSTLFDRRDFEADVMRRPPDVRAYGNLVQFERGIRLLLPRFQKLLAALQDPVRPPSPTQIAEASKVRKRLIDSFAQYDVAARRIRDLPTDSPTQRRLQRAIYQQASSFLHLHMLPLKSLPKILKHVTPGGGLSNGTNSPRPSSSNGPVPTTYGARRQDPPSPAINHNRTATNASIGSLNSENSSAISALEEKEKSLRDRLIVLEEQKFFVSEMIADANRRRKFDEVSSLAMNIEDLSHEIDHVNGMLGELDFEGAYTGQQ
;
A
#
# COMPACT_ATOMS: atom_id res chain seq x y z
N MET A 1 -14.91 -58.54 52.08
CA MET A 1 -14.76 -58.71 50.61
C MET A 1 -15.88 -57.91 49.95
N PRO A 2 -15.63 -56.95 49.04
CA PRO A 2 -14.39 -56.35 48.51
C PRO A 2 -14.11 -54.96 49.15
N VAL A 3 -12.88 -54.50 49.45
CA VAL A 3 -11.69 -54.12 48.64
C VAL A 3 -11.88 -52.81 47.84
N LEU A 4 -11.16 -51.76 48.27
CA LEU A 4 -10.40 -50.72 47.52
C LEU A 4 -10.07 -49.59 48.54
N SER A 5 -8.97 -49.61 49.27
CA SER A 5 -7.56 -49.31 48.92
C SER A 5 -7.25 -47.82 48.70
N ALA A 6 -6.26 -47.35 49.50
CA ALA A 6 -5.35 -46.21 49.30
C ALA A 6 -5.95 -44.78 49.29
N GLY A 7 -5.33 -43.75 49.87
CA GLY A 7 -4.01 -43.62 50.50
C GLY A 7 -3.73 -42.14 50.78
N LEU A 8 -2.94 -41.89 51.82
CA LEU A 8 -1.97 -40.80 51.99
C LEU A 8 -2.43 -39.36 51.66
N TYR A 9 -2.83 -38.64 52.71
CA TYR A 9 -2.74 -37.17 52.77
C TYR A 9 -1.27 -36.74 52.85
N GLN A 10 -0.63 -36.58 51.69
CA GLN A 10 0.62 -35.82 51.57
C GLN A 10 0.31 -34.51 50.84
N ARG A 11 0.30 -33.40 51.58
CA ARG A 11 0.25 -32.05 51.01
C ARG A 11 1.50 -31.84 50.14
N LEU A 12 1.32 -31.93 48.82
CA LEU A 12 2.31 -31.47 47.84
C LEU A 12 2.10 -29.97 47.63
N LEU A 13 3.06 -29.18 48.11
CA LEU A 13 3.30 -27.81 47.70
C LEU A 13 3.52 -27.79 46.17
N PRO A 14 2.99 -26.80 45.43
CA PRO A 14 3.38 -26.62 44.04
C PRO A 14 4.83 -26.12 44.03
N GLU A 15 5.76 -27.01 43.68
CA GLU A 15 7.11 -26.65 43.26
C GLU A 15 6.98 -25.74 42.03
N THR A 16 7.09 -24.44 42.25
CA THR A 16 7.32 -23.49 41.16
C THR A 16 8.68 -23.82 40.55
N PRO A 17 8.78 -24.09 39.24
CA PRO A 17 10.07 -24.28 38.62
C PRO A 17 10.85 -22.98 38.77
N LEU A 18 11.97 -23.03 39.49
CA LEU A 18 12.99 -21.97 39.47
C LEU A 18 13.53 -21.92 38.05
N GLN A 19 12.91 -21.09 37.22
CA GLN A 19 13.35 -20.89 35.87
C GLN A 19 14.61 -20.02 35.92
N ASN A 20 15.77 -20.67 35.81
CA ASN A 20 17.03 -19.98 35.60
C ASN A 20 16.93 -19.23 34.28
N PHE A 21 16.84 -17.90 34.35
CA PHE A 21 17.00 -17.03 33.19
C PHE A 21 18.37 -16.38 33.29
N GLU A 22 19.26 -16.83 32.40
CA GLU A 22 20.63 -16.36 32.29
C GLU A 22 20.64 -15.04 31.52
N VAL A 23 21.20 -13.99 32.13
CA VAL A 23 21.37 -12.68 31.51
C VAL A 23 22.86 -12.38 31.47
N PRO A 24 23.53 -12.48 30.30
CA PRO A 24 24.94 -12.14 30.21
C PRO A 24 25.13 -10.63 30.33
N LEU A 25 25.60 -10.18 31.49
CA LEU A 25 25.99 -8.80 31.74
C LEU A 25 27.47 -8.62 31.39
N THR A 26 27.76 -7.91 30.30
CA THR A 26 29.12 -7.46 30.01
C THR A 26 29.39 -6.17 30.79
N VAL A 27 30.15 -6.27 31.88
CA VAL A 27 30.53 -5.11 32.70
C VAL A 27 31.98 -4.75 32.44
N THR A 28 32.24 -3.52 32.02
CA THR A 28 33.60 -2.96 32.04
C THR A 28 33.94 -2.54 33.46
N PRO A 29 34.98 -3.11 34.09
CA PRO A 29 35.34 -2.77 35.46
C PRO A 29 35.80 -1.30 35.52
N LEU A 30 35.19 -0.54 36.44
CA LEU A 30 35.62 0.82 36.78
C LEU A 30 36.85 0.74 37.69
N SER A 31 37.96 0.24 37.17
CA SER A 31 39.25 0.31 37.85
C SER A 31 40.25 1.09 37.01
N LYS A 32 40.38 2.36 37.43
CA LYS A 32 41.45 3.32 37.11
C LYS A 32 41.41 3.90 35.70
N ALA A 33 40.81 5.09 35.61
CA ALA A 33 41.16 6.07 34.60
C ALA A 33 42.61 6.53 34.81
N THR A 34 43.54 5.83 34.16
CA THR A 34 44.79 6.43 33.70
C THR A 34 45.02 5.91 32.29
N ALA A 35 45.00 6.84 31.35
CA ALA A 35 45.27 6.59 29.95
C ALA A 35 46.63 5.92 29.81
N GLU A 36 46.66 4.72 29.23
CA GLU A 36 47.69 4.31 28.27
C GLU A 36 47.29 3.00 27.60
N LYS A 37 47.44 3.00 26.27
CA LYS A 37 47.21 1.92 25.30
C LYS A 37 47.50 0.53 25.87
N THR A 38 46.46 -0.20 26.27
CA THR A 38 46.57 -1.60 26.71
C THR A 38 45.55 -2.47 25.99
N THR A 39 46.09 -3.28 25.09
CA THR A 39 45.54 -4.53 24.56
C THR A 39 44.77 -5.32 25.63
N GLY A 40 43.49 -5.59 25.34
CA GLY A 40 42.78 -6.78 25.82
C GLY A 40 42.64 -6.98 27.33
N VAL A 41 42.33 -5.94 28.12
CA VAL A 41 41.92 -6.15 29.51
C VAL A 41 40.54 -6.80 29.53
N GLY A 42 40.49 -8.00 30.12
CA GLY A 42 39.43 -8.99 29.99
C GLY A 42 38.03 -8.47 30.28
N ARG A 43 37.13 -8.70 29.33
CA ARG A 43 35.68 -8.66 29.57
C ARG A 43 35.35 -9.82 30.50
N ILE A 44 34.96 -9.52 31.73
CA ILE A 44 34.47 -10.52 32.67
C ILE A 44 32.97 -10.64 32.42
N ASN A 45 32.53 -11.80 31.94
CA ASN A 45 31.10 -12.12 31.90
C ASN A 45 30.71 -12.56 33.30
N ILE A 46 29.93 -11.73 33.98
CA ILE A 46 29.42 -12.03 35.31
C ILE A 46 27.98 -12.50 35.13
N ASP A 47 27.72 -13.73 35.58
CA ASP A 47 26.37 -14.27 35.67
C ASP A 47 25.78 -13.93 37.04
N VAL A 48 24.65 -13.22 37.05
CA VAL A 48 24.00 -12.73 38.27
C VAL A 48 22.58 -13.25 38.27
N ARG A 49 22.23 -14.06 39.29
CA ARG A 49 20.85 -14.50 39.49
C ARG A 49 20.01 -13.37 40.07
N LEU A 50 19.00 -12.97 39.33
CA LEU A 50 18.05 -11.93 39.73
C LEU A 50 16.67 -12.56 39.98
N CYS A 51 15.95 -12.01 40.97
CA CYS A 51 14.54 -12.34 41.17
C CYS A 51 13.70 -11.79 40.00
N LYS A 52 12.52 -12.37 39.73
CA LYS A 52 11.66 -11.94 38.60
C LYS A 52 11.29 -10.45 38.67
N GLU A 53 10.96 -9.95 39.85
CA GLU A 53 10.62 -8.54 40.09
C GLU A 53 11.83 -7.61 39.93
N CYS A 54 13.00 -8.06 40.37
CA CYS A 54 14.29 -7.37 40.28
C CYS A 54 14.77 -7.27 38.83
N MET A 55 14.53 -8.33 38.04
CA MET A 55 14.87 -8.38 36.63
C MET A 55 14.01 -7.41 35.82
N SER A 56 12.70 -7.42 36.02
CA SER A 56 11.81 -6.50 35.30
C SER A 56 12.15 -5.05 35.64
N THR A 57 12.27 -4.69 36.92
CA THR A 57 12.59 -3.30 37.31
C THR A 57 13.92 -2.78 36.75
N LEU A 58 14.95 -3.62 36.62
CA LEU A 58 16.27 -3.19 36.14
C LEU A 58 16.42 -3.23 34.62
N PHE A 59 15.75 -4.18 33.94
CA PHE A 59 15.95 -4.43 32.52
C PHE A 59 14.76 -4.02 31.64
N ASP A 60 13.55 -3.83 32.18
CA ASP A 60 12.35 -3.53 31.37
C ASP A 60 12.57 -2.33 30.44
N ARG A 61 13.21 -1.25 30.92
CA ARG A 61 13.48 -0.09 30.08
C ARG A 61 14.47 -0.40 28.94
N ARG A 62 15.54 -1.13 29.24
CA ARG A 62 16.57 -1.48 28.25
C ARG A 62 16.04 -2.50 27.25
N ASP A 63 15.32 -3.51 27.74
CA ASP A 63 14.73 -4.58 26.94
C ASP A 63 13.60 -4.00 26.06
N PHE A 64 12.79 -3.09 26.59
CA PHE A 64 11.81 -2.34 25.79
C PHE A 64 12.48 -1.48 24.72
N GLU A 65 13.53 -0.73 25.05
CA GLU A 65 14.29 0.04 24.05
C GLU A 65 14.91 -0.89 22.98
N ALA A 66 15.43 -2.05 23.38
CA ALA A 66 15.97 -3.05 22.45
C ALA A 66 14.88 -3.68 21.56
N ASP A 67 13.71 -3.98 22.10
CA ASP A 67 12.58 -4.55 21.37
C ASP A 67 11.93 -3.54 20.43
N VAL A 68 11.84 -2.26 20.83
CA VAL A 68 11.42 -1.15 19.95
C VAL A 68 12.39 -1.00 18.77
N MET A 69 13.69 -1.20 19.01
CA MET A 69 14.70 -1.20 17.95
C MET A 69 14.59 -2.45 17.06
N ARG A 70 14.13 -3.58 17.61
CA ARG A 70 13.93 -4.84 16.89
C ARG A 70 12.60 -4.83 16.13
N ARG A 71 12.56 -4.14 14.99
CA ARG A 71 11.38 -4.15 14.11
C ARG A 71 11.02 -5.58 13.66
N PRO A 72 9.80 -6.07 13.95
CA PRO A 72 9.35 -7.40 13.51
C PRO A 72 9.39 -7.53 11.99
N PRO A 73 9.60 -8.75 11.45
CA PRO A 73 9.67 -8.98 10.01
C PRO A 73 8.38 -8.54 9.30
N ASP A 74 7.23 -8.75 9.93
CA ASP A 74 5.89 -8.36 9.46
C ASP A 74 5.78 -6.84 9.27
N VAL A 75 6.26 -6.08 10.26
CA VAL A 75 6.26 -4.60 10.22
C VAL A 75 7.19 -4.10 9.12
N ARG A 76 8.35 -4.74 8.93
CA ARG A 76 9.27 -4.40 7.85
C ARG A 76 8.66 -4.71 6.47
N ALA A 77 7.99 -5.84 6.33
CA ALA A 77 7.33 -6.23 5.08
C ALA A 77 6.20 -5.25 4.73
N TYR A 78 5.38 -4.87 5.72
CA TYR A 78 4.34 -3.86 5.55
C TYR A 78 4.91 -2.48 5.18
N GLY A 79 5.99 -2.05 5.86
CA GLY A 79 6.66 -0.79 5.53
C GLY A 79 7.14 -0.74 4.08
N ASN A 80 7.70 -1.84 3.55
CA ASN A 80 8.10 -1.93 2.15
C ASN A 80 6.90 -1.84 1.19
N LEU A 81 5.77 -2.48 1.52
CA LEU A 81 4.54 -2.39 0.73
C LEU A 81 4.07 -0.93 0.62
N VAL A 82 4.01 -0.22 1.75
CA VAL A 82 3.59 1.19 1.81
C VAL A 82 4.54 2.11 1.03
N GLN A 83 5.85 1.82 1.01
CA GLN A 83 6.81 2.58 0.20
C GLN A 83 6.50 2.47 -1.30
N PHE A 84 6.20 1.26 -1.79
CA PHE A 84 5.80 1.06 -3.18
C PHE A 84 4.46 1.75 -3.48
N GLU A 85 3.49 1.67 -2.56
CA GLU A 85 2.20 2.36 -2.71
C GLU A 85 2.38 3.87 -2.88
N ARG A 86 3.22 4.48 -2.03
CA ARG A 86 3.55 5.91 -2.12
C ARG A 86 4.22 6.23 -3.46
N GLY A 87 5.16 5.39 -3.90
CA GLY A 87 5.81 5.54 -5.20
C GLY A 87 4.81 5.54 -6.36
N ILE A 88 3.91 4.57 -6.38
CA ILE A 88 2.85 4.45 -7.39
C ILE A 88 1.94 5.67 -7.39
N ARG A 89 1.44 6.09 -6.22
CA ARG A 89 0.57 7.26 -6.07
C ARG A 89 1.23 8.55 -6.57
N LEU A 90 2.55 8.69 -6.46
CA LEU A 90 3.31 9.83 -6.98
C LEU A 90 3.57 9.74 -8.48
N LEU A 91 3.83 8.56 -9.02
CA LEU A 91 4.13 8.37 -10.44
C LEU A 91 2.86 8.45 -11.32
N LEU A 92 1.70 8.00 -10.82
CA LEU A 92 0.44 7.96 -11.56
C LEU A 92 0.03 9.34 -12.15
N PRO A 93 -0.07 10.43 -11.37
CA PRO A 93 -0.48 11.74 -11.89
C PRO A 93 0.56 12.33 -12.85
N ARG A 94 1.86 12.07 -12.64
CA ARG A 94 2.91 12.48 -13.58
C ARG A 94 2.74 11.78 -14.92
N PHE A 95 2.42 10.49 -14.91
CA PHE A 95 2.18 9.73 -16.12
C PHE A 95 0.92 10.20 -16.85
N GLN A 96 -0.18 10.45 -16.14
CA GLN A 96 -1.41 10.99 -16.71
C GLN A 96 -1.20 12.34 -17.43
N LYS A 97 -0.44 13.26 -16.82
CA LYS A 97 -0.07 14.54 -17.45
C LYS A 97 0.73 14.36 -18.74
N LEU A 98 1.70 13.45 -18.73
CA LEU A 98 2.49 13.13 -19.92
C LEU A 98 1.62 12.53 -21.03
N LEU A 99 0.66 11.67 -20.69
CA LEU A 99 -0.26 11.10 -21.66
C LEU A 99 -1.21 12.13 -22.27
N ALA A 100 -1.77 13.03 -21.47
CA ALA A 100 -2.62 14.10 -21.96
C ALA A 100 -1.86 14.97 -22.98
N ALA A 101 -0.61 15.34 -22.67
CA ALA A 101 0.24 16.10 -23.58
C ALA A 101 0.59 15.36 -24.89
N LEU A 102 0.60 14.01 -24.88
CA LEU A 102 0.83 13.20 -26.08
C LEU A 102 -0.44 12.97 -26.91
N GLN A 103 -1.62 13.21 -26.33
CA GLN A 103 -2.92 13.03 -26.99
C GLN A 103 -3.46 14.33 -27.61
N ASP A 104 -2.78 15.47 -27.43
CA ASP A 104 -3.15 16.76 -28.01
C ASP A 104 -3.09 16.72 -29.55
N PRO A 105 -4.23 16.85 -30.27
CA PRO A 105 -4.25 16.77 -31.73
C PRO A 105 -3.63 17.98 -32.43
N VAL A 106 -3.43 19.09 -31.70
CA VAL A 106 -2.95 20.38 -32.24
C VAL A 106 -1.43 20.52 -32.14
N ARG A 107 -0.77 19.76 -31.24
CA ARG A 107 0.67 19.85 -31.02
C ARG A 107 1.31 18.48 -31.22
N PRO A 108 2.13 18.27 -32.27
CA PRO A 108 2.81 17.01 -32.46
C PRO A 108 3.75 16.75 -31.25
N PRO A 109 3.70 15.55 -30.66
CA PRO A 109 4.49 15.24 -29.48
C PRO A 109 5.98 15.25 -29.80
N SER A 110 6.78 15.90 -28.96
CA SER A 110 8.23 15.89 -29.15
C SER A 110 8.80 14.48 -28.90
N PRO A 111 9.86 14.06 -29.63
CA PRO A 111 10.52 12.78 -29.39
C PRO A 111 10.97 12.58 -27.93
N THR A 112 11.33 13.67 -27.27
CA THR A 112 11.74 13.67 -25.86
C THR A 112 10.59 13.33 -24.91
N GLN A 113 9.38 13.84 -25.18
CA GLN A 113 8.18 13.55 -24.38
C GLN A 113 7.74 12.09 -24.54
N ILE A 114 7.88 11.52 -25.73
CA ILE A 114 7.58 10.11 -26.00
C ILE A 114 8.55 9.19 -25.24
N ALA A 115 9.84 9.53 -25.22
CA ALA A 115 10.85 8.80 -24.46
C ALA A 115 10.62 8.89 -22.94
N GLU A 116 10.33 10.09 -22.42
CA GLU A 116 9.97 10.31 -21.01
C GLU A 116 8.71 9.51 -20.61
N ALA A 117 7.65 9.56 -21.42
CA ALA A 117 6.42 8.82 -21.15
C ALA A 117 6.65 7.30 -21.15
N SER A 118 7.45 6.79 -22.08
CA SER A 118 7.82 5.37 -22.15
C SER A 118 8.62 4.93 -20.92
N LYS A 119 9.55 5.77 -20.45
CA LYS A 119 10.35 5.52 -19.24
C LYS A 119 9.50 5.55 -17.97
N VAL A 120 8.62 6.52 -17.82
CA VAL A 120 7.69 6.61 -16.68
C VAL A 120 6.73 5.42 -16.67
N ARG A 121 6.20 5.03 -17.83
CA ARG A 121 5.38 3.82 -17.97
C ARG A 121 6.10 2.56 -17.51
N LYS A 122 7.34 2.35 -17.97
CA LYS A 122 8.15 1.19 -17.57
C LYS A 122 8.34 1.14 -16.05
N ARG A 123 8.76 2.26 -15.45
CA ARG A 123 8.93 2.38 -13.99
C ARG A 123 7.65 2.10 -13.23
N LEU A 124 6.52 2.56 -13.76
CA LEU A 124 5.22 2.36 -13.14
C LEU A 124 4.79 0.88 -13.18
N ILE A 125 4.96 0.20 -14.32
CA ILE A 125 4.72 -1.24 -14.45
C ILE A 125 5.63 -2.04 -13.51
N ASP A 126 6.93 -1.70 -13.47
CA ASP A 126 7.89 -2.34 -12.58
C ASP A 126 7.51 -2.14 -11.10
N SER A 127 7.01 -0.95 -10.75
CA SER A 127 6.54 -0.65 -9.38
C SER A 127 5.30 -1.46 -9.01
N PHE A 128 4.35 -1.64 -9.94
CA PHE A 128 3.19 -2.51 -9.72
C PHE A 128 3.58 -3.97 -9.51
N ALA A 129 4.53 -4.48 -10.30
CA ALA A 129 5.05 -5.84 -10.13
C ALA A 129 5.72 -6.01 -8.77
N GLN A 130 6.53 -5.04 -8.33
CA GLN A 130 7.17 -5.06 -7.02
C GLN A 130 6.16 -4.97 -5.86
N TYR A 131 5.11 -4.15 -6.01
CA TYR A 131 4.03 -4.05 -5.04
C TYR A 131 3.28 -5.37 -4.87
N ASP A 132 2.97 -6.06 -5.98
CA ASP A 132 2.32 -7.38 -5.97
C ASP A 132 3.18 -8.44 -5.27
N VAL A 133 4.49 -8.49 -5.58
CA VAL A 133 5.44 -9.39 -4.91
C VAL A 133 5.52 -9.09 -3.40
N ALA A 134 5.57 -7.81 -3.02
CA ALA A 134 5.59 -7.39 -1.62
C ALA A 134 4.30 -7.80 -0.87
N ALA A 135 3.14 -7.65 -1.53
CA ALA A 135 1.85 -8.06 -0.97
C ALA A 135 1.77 -9.58 -0.75
N ARG A 136 2.22 -10.39 -1.72
CA ARG A 136 2.29 -11.86 -1.59
C ARG A 136 3.22 -12.27 -0.45
N ARG A 137 4.36 -11.59 -0.30
CA ARG A 137 5.32 -11.86 0.77
C ARG A 137 4.73 -11.64 2.17
N ILE A 138 3.83 -10.68 2.35
CA ILE A 138 3.13 -10.46 3.63
C ILE A 138 2.14 -11.59 3.91
N ARG A 139 1.42 -12.07 2.90
CA ARG A 139 0.47 -13.19 3.01
C ARG A 139 1.16 -14.51 3.33
N ASP A 140 2.34 -14.74 2.74
CA ASP A 140 3.07 -16.02 2.83
C ASP A 140 4.06 -16.06 4.01
N LEU A 141 4.07 -15.02 4.86
CA LEU A 141 4.93 -14.95 6.03
C LEU A 141 4.43 -15.93 7.11
N PRO A 142 5.31 -16.78 7.69
CA PRO A 142 4.89 -17.78 8.66
C PRO A 142 4.30 -17.11 9.91
N THR A 143 3.14 -17.62 10.36
CA THR A 143 2.45 -17.14 11.56
C THR A 143 1.67 -18.27 12.23
N ASP A 144 1.84 -18.36 13.55
CA ASP A 144 1.12 -19.29 14.43
C ASP A 144 -0.16 -18.66 15.00
N SER A 145 -0.26 -17.33 15.00
CA SER A 145 -1.42 -16.60 15.52
C SER A 145 -2.56 -16.52 14.48
N PRO A 146 -3.81 -16.88 14.84
CA PRO A 146 -4.95 -16.79 13.93
C PRO A 146 -5.31 -15.33 13.58
N THR A 147 -5.11 -14.39 14.51
CA THR A 147 -5.38 -12.97 14.29
C THR A 147 -4.39 -12.36 13.30
N GLN A 148 -3.11 -12.70 13.43
CA GLN A 148 -2.05 -12.28 12.51
C GLN A 148 -2.31 -12.79 11.08
N ARG A 149 -2.75 -14.05 10.94
CA ARG A 149 -3.13 -14.62 9.64
C ARG A 149 -4.32 -13.90 9.01
N ARG A 150 -5.31 -13.49 9.82
CA ARG A 150 -6.44 -12.68 9.34
C ARG A 150 -5.98 -11.30 8.87
N LEU A 151 -5.08 -10.65 9.62
CA LEU A 151 -4.49 -9.37 9.24
C LEU A 151 -3.71 -9.45 7.91
N GLN A 152 -2.83 -10.45 7.76
CA GLN A 152 -2.06 -10.66 6.53
C GLN A 152 -2.97 -10.85 5.30
N ARG A 153 -4.07 -11.61 5.44
CA ARG A 153 -5.08 -11.78 4.37
C ARG A 153 -5.78 -10.47 4.03
N ALA A 154 -6.18 -9.69 5.03
CA ALA A 154 -6.83 -8.40 4.82
C ALA A 154 -5.90 -7.41 4.09
N ILE A 155 -4.61 -7.35 4.48
CA ILE A 155 -3.60 -6.53 3.80
C ILE A 155 -3.46 -6.96 2.33
N TYR A 156 -3.36 -8.26 2.06
CA TYR A 156 -3.25 -8.77 0.69
C TYR A 156 -4.51 -8.47 -0.17
N GLN A 157 -5.70 -8.57 0.41
CA GLN A 157 -6.96 -8.23 -0.25
C GLN A 157 -7.00 -6.74 -0.63
N GLN A 158 -6.65 -5.86 0.32
CA GLN A 158 -6.57 -4.42 0.06
C GLN A 158 -5.52 -4.10 -1.01
N ALA A 159 -4.37 -4.75 -0.97
CA ALA A 159 -3.33 -4.59 -1.98
C ALA A 159 -3.80 -5.02 -3.37
N SER A 160 -4.51 -6.15 -3.47
CA SER A 160 -5.10 -6.64 -4.72
C SER A 160 -6.13 -5.64 -5.28
N SER A 161 -6.97 -5.07 -4.43
CA SER A 161 -7.94 -4.03 -4.81
C SER A 161 -7.24 -2.77 -5.36
N PHE A 162 -6.21 -2.29 -4.66
CA PHE A 162 -5.39 -1.15 -5.10
C PHE A 162 -4.76 -1.40 -6.49
N LEU A 163 -4.22 -2.60 -6.72
CA LEU A 163 -3.66 -2.97 -8.02
C LEU A 163 -4.71 -2.93 -9.13
N HIS A 164 -5.90 -3.49 -8.91
CA HIS A 164 -6.94 -3.50 -9.93
C HIS A 164 -7.40 -2.09 -10.31
N LEU A 165 -7.60 -1.22 -9.33
CA LEU A 165 -8.02 0.17 -9.55
C LEU A 165 -6.97 0.96 -10.34
N HIS A 166 -5.69 0.86 -9.96
CA HIS A 166 -4.64 1.68 -10.57
C HIS A 166 -3.97 1.07 -11.82
N MET A 167 -4.18 -0.23 -12.11
CA MET A 167 -3.72 -0.84 -13.36
C MET A 167 -4.71 -0.70 -14.53
N LEU A 168 -6.01 -0.54 -14.26
CA LEU A 168 -7.04 -0.38 -15.29
C LEU A 168 -6.74 0.78 -16.28
N PRO A 169 -6.32 1.97 -15.83
CA PRO A 169 -6.03 3.11 -16.71
C PRO A 169 -4.81 2.91 -17.63
N LEU A 170 -3.96 1.91 -17.38
CA LEU A 170 -2.68 1.73 -18.08
C LEU A 170 -2.75 0.79 -19.29
N LYS A 171 -3.82 -0.03 -19.38
CA LYS A 171 -3.98 -1.04 -20.44
C LYS A 171 -4.45 -0.44 -21.78
N SER A 172 -5.04 0.76 -21.80
CA SER A 172 -5.52 1.42 -23.03
C SER A 172 -4.40 2.02 -23.90
N LEU A 173 -3.18 2.09 -23.38
CA LEU A 173 -2.08 2.88 -23.94
C LEU A 173 -1.14 2.24 -24.97
N PRO A 174 -1.02 0.90 -25.12
CA PRO A 174 -0.18 0.31 -26.17
C PRO A 174 -0.54 0.79 -27.59
N LYS A 175 -1.78 1.23 -27.81
CA LYS A 175 -2.29 1.66 -29.11
C LYS A 175 -1.77 3.06 -29.49
N ILE A 176 -1.81 4.02 -28.57
CA ILE A 176 -1.42 5.42 -28.85
C ILE A 176 0.07 5.52 -29.21
N LEU A 177 0.95 4.80 -28.50
CA LEU A 177 2.39 4.76 -28.80
C LEU A 177 2.74 4.06 -30.12
N LYS A 178 1.89 3.16 -30.62
CA LYS A 178 2.07 2.55 -31.96
C LYS A 178 1.70 3.49 -33.10
N HIS A 179 0.82 4.46 -32.86
CA HIS A 179 0.36 5.40 -33.90
C HIS A 179 1.26 6.64 -34.06
N VAL A 180 2.27 6.81 -33.20
CA VAL A 180 3.19 7.97 -33.23
C VAL A 180 4.58 7.59 -33.77
N THR A 181 4.82 6.32 -34.12
CA THR A 181 6.02 5.88 -34.83
C THR A 181 5.70 5.70 -36.32
N PRO A 182 5.89 6.72 -37.19
CA PRO A 182 5.90 6.50 -38.63
C PRO A 182 7.28 5.95 -39.02
N GLY A 183 7.38 4.63 -39.19
CA GLY A 183 8.64 4.03 -39.67
C GLY A 183 8.70 2.52 -39.51
N GLY A 184 8.12 1.79 -40.48
CA GLY A 184 8.42 0.39 -40.74
C GLY A 184 7.21 -0.54 -40.79
N GLY A 185 6.59 -0.66 -41.97
CA GLY A 185 5.89 -1.91 -42.35
C GLY A 185 6.88 -3.08 -42.34
N LEU A 186 6.49 -4.35 -42.25
CA LEU A 186 5.36 -5.02 -42.88
C LEU A 186 4.94 -6.28 -42.08
N SER A 187 3.66 -6.60 -42.20
CA SER A 187 3.05 -7.92 -42.49
C SER A 187 3.71 -9.24 -42.05
N ASN A 188 2.99 -9.95 -41.17
CA ASN A 188 2.56 -11.36 -41.22
C ASN A 188 3.31 -12.40 -42.09
N GLY A 189 3.67 -13.55 -41.49
CA GLY A 189 3.76 -14.83 -42.20
C GLY A 189 4.99 -15.72 -41.92
N THR A 190 4.81 -16.69 -41.00
CA THR A 190 5.24 -18.11 -41.05
C THR A 190 6.60 -18.56 -41.63
N ASN A 191 7.23 -19.45 -40.85
CA ASN A 191 8.18 -20.54 -41.17
C ASN A 191 9.68 -20.31 -40.91
N SER A 192 10.19 -21.11 -39.95
CA SER A 192 11.58 -21.55 -39.79
C SER A 192 11.89 -22.67 -40.82
N PRO A 193 13.13 -23.22 -40.96
CA PRO A 193 14.42 -22.89 -40.32
C PRO A 193 15.64 -22.91 -41.29
N ARG A 194 16.85 -22.76 -40.71
CA ARG A 194 18.20 -23.25 -41.10
C ARG A 194 19.30 -22.20 -41.45
N PRO A 195 20.59 -22.55 -41.25
CA PRO A 195 21.59 -21.71 -40.57
C PRO A 195 22.80 -21.40 -41.47
N SER A 196 23.72 -20.53 -41.02
CA SER A 196 25.16 -20.59 -41.36
C SER A 196 25.99 -19.60 -40.55
N SER A 197 27.09 -20.11 -40.01
CA SER A 197 28.20 -19.41 -39.36
C SER A 197 29.00 -18.52 -40.31
N SER A 198 29.62 -17.45 -39.80
CA SER A 198 31.09 -17.31 -39.71
C SER A 198 31.53 -15.87 -39.38
N ASN A 199 32.32 -15.77 -38.32
CA ASN A 199 33.57 -15.02 -38.11
C ASN A 199 33.75 -13.60 -38.70
N GLY A 200 34.21 -12.68 -37.82
CA GLY A 200 34.79 -11.36 -38.16
C GLY A 200 36.13 -11.45 -38.91
N PRO A 201 36.99 -10.39 -38.99
CA PRO A 201 37.33 -9.48 -37.88
C PRO A 201 37.57 -7.98 -38.27
N VAL A 202 37.94 -7.19 -37.24
CA VAL A 202 38.35 -5.76 -37.17
C VAL A 202 39.55 -5.42 -38.09
N PRO A 203 39.83 -4.13 -38.42
CA PRO A 203 40.72 -3.33 -37.57
C PRO A 203 40.44 -1.81 -37.47
N THR A 204 40.66 -1.28 -36.25
CA THR A 204 41.42 -0.07 -35.84
C THR A 204 41.60 1.10 -36.82
N THR A 205 41.35 2.35 -36.37
CA THR A 205 42.38 3.41 -36.17
C THR A 205 41.86 4.84 -35.85
N TYR A 206 42.44 5.39 -34.77
CA TYR A 206 42.86 6.77 -34.44
C TYR A 206 41.93 8.01 -34.35
N GLY A 207 41.93 8.60 -33.14
CA GLY A 207 42.01 10.05 -32.83
C GLY A 207 40.70 10.84 -32.85
N ALA A 208 40.44 11.90 -32.08
CA ALA A 208 41.13 12.60 -30.99
C ALA A 208 40.20 13.74 -30.49
N ARG A 209 40.26 14.11 -29.19
CA ARG A 209 39.89 15.43 -28.59
C ARG A 209 38.39 15.81 -28.54
N ARG A 210 37.84 16.63 -27.61
CA ARG A 210 38.20 17.34 -26.37
C ARG A 210 36.89 18.04 -25.87
N GLN A 211 36.80 18.30 -24.55
CA GLN A 211 36.12 19.44 -23.88
C GLN A 211 34.59 19.41 -23.58
N ASP A 212 34.27 19.18 -22.30
CA ASP A 212 33.28 19.94 -21.51
C ASP A 212 33.85 21.34 -21.13
N PRO A 213 33.14 22.26 -20.42
CA PRO A 213 31.78 22.82 -20.54
C PRO A 213 31.83 24.40 -20.51
N PRO A 214 30.74 25.18 -20.27
CA PRO A 214 30.37 25.51 -18.88
C PRO A 214 28.86 25.80 -18.61
N SER A 215 28.50 25.71 -17.34
CA SER A 215 27.23 26.14 -16.73
C SER A 215 27.18 27.66 -16.48
N PRO A 216 26.00 28.22 -16.14
CA PRO A 216 25.95 29.24 -15.10
C PRO A 216 24.92 28.93 -14.01
N ALA A 217 25.18 29.49 -12.83
CA ALA A 217 24.39 29.43 -11.63
C ALA A 217 23.99 30.85 -11.17
N ILE A 218 23.03 30.91 -10.23
CA ILE A 218 22.84 31.92 -9.15
C ILE A 218 21.65 32.91 -9.25
N ASN A 219 20.79 32.80 -8.22
CA ASN A 219 19.89 33.77 -7.52
C ASN A 219 18.67 34.37 -8.27
N HIS A 220 17.49 34.53 -7.65
CA HIS A 220 17.24 35.30 -6.42
C HIS A 220 16.00 34.85 -5.63
N ASN A 221 16.14 35.04 -4.31
CA ASN A 221 15.13 35.03 -3.27
C ASN A 221 14.20 36.26 -3.41
N ARG A 222 12.87 36.10 -3.32
CA ARG A 222 11.93 37.21 -3.03
C ARG A 222 10.74 36.72 -2.19
N THR A 223 10.77 37.15 -0.94
CA THR A 223 9.70 37.15 0.07
C THR A 223 8.92 38.48 -0.02
N ALA A 224 7.69 38.48 0.51
CA ALA A 224 6.74 39.60 0.70
C ALA A 224 5.76 39.80 -0.48
N THR A 225 4.43 39.91 -0.32
CA THR A 225 3.61 40.44 0.78
C THR A 225 2.15 39.94 0.71
N ASN A 226 1.59 39.62 1.88
CA ASN A 226 0.22 39.87 2.41
C ASN A 226 -0.97 40.15 1.47
N ALA A 227 -2.00 39.30 1.60
CA ALA A 227 -3.40 39.67 1.83
C ALA A 227 -4.12 38.43 2.40
N SER A 228 -4.31 38.30 3.71
CA SER A 228 -5.50 38.78 4.44
C SER A 228 -6.85 38.28 3.89
N ILE A 229 -6.98 36.99 3.57
CA ILE A 229 -8.29 36.31 3.43
C ILE A 229 -8.52 35.49 4.70
N GLY A 230 -8.91 36.17 5.77
CA GLY A 230 -9.11 35.56 7.08
C GLY A 230 -10.14 36.34 7.87
N SER A 231 -11.39 36.37 7.39
CA SER A 231 -12.54 36.83 8.20
C SER A 231 -13.93 36.67 7.53
N LEU A 232 -14.17 35.63 6.72
CA LEU A 232 -15.52 35.29 6.22
C LEU A 232 -15.86 33.78 6.23
N ASN A 233 -14.95 32.93 6.73
CA ASN A 233 -15.05 31.48 6.55
C ASN A 233 -15.84 30.74 7.65
N SER A 234 -16.31 31.43 8.70
CA SER A 234 -16.87 30.74 9.87
C SER A 234 -18.30 30.23 9.68
N GLU A 235 -19.13 30.94 8.91
CA GLU A 235 -20.55 30.56 8.70
C GLU A 235 -20.70 29.58 7.53
N ASN A 236 -20.03 29.83 6.40
CA ASN A 236 -19.99 28.93 5.26
C ASN A 236 -19.39 27.56 5.61
N SER A 237 -18.40 27.51 6.52
CA SER A 237 -17.83 26.23 6.97
C SER A 237 -18.88 25.34 7.64
N SER A 238 -19.83 25.92 8.39
CA SER A 238 -20.85 25.13 9.08
C SER A 238 -21.93 24.60 8.12
N ALA A 239 -22.32 25.43 7.14
CA ALA A 239 -23.26 25.04 6.08
C ALA A 239 -22.66 23.95 5.16
N ILE A 240 -21.38 24.09 4.79
CA ILE A 240 -20.67 23.09 3.98
C ILE A 240 -20.56 21.77 4.73
N SER A 241 -20.14 21.78 6.00
CA SER A 241 -20.07 20.54 6.80
C SER A 241 -21.43 19.85 6.95
N ALA A 242 -22.52 20.61 7.11
CA ALA A 242 -23.87 20.04 7.17
C ALA A 242 -24.32 19.41 5.83
N LEU A 243 -23.92 19.99 4.69
CA LEU A 243 -24.19 19.41 3.37
C LEU A 243 -23.34 18.17 3.10
N GLU A 244 -22.07 18.18 3.49
CA GLU A 244 -21.16 17.02 3.40
C GLU A 244 -21.66 15.84 4.25
N GLU A 245 -22.17 16.09 5.45
CA GLU A 245 -22.77 15.06 6.31
C GLU A 245 -24.02 14.43 5.66
N LYS A 246 -24.88 15.27 5.07
CA LYS A 246 -26.07 14.80 4.35
C LYS A 246 -25.69 13.97 3.13
N GLU A 247 -24.75 14.45 2.31
CA GLU A 247 -24.25 13.73 1.14
C GLU A 247 -23.66 12.38 1.52
N LYS A 248 -22.84 12.36 2.58
CA LYS A 248 -22.29 11.12 3.11
C LYS A 248 -23.38 10.16 3.56
N SER A 249 -24.38 10.64 4.30
CA SER A 249 -25.48 9.80 4.79
C SER A 249 -26.31 9.20 3.64
N LEU A 250 -26.54 9.97 2.57
CA LEU A 250 -27.25 9.51 1.38
C LEU A 250 -26.43 8.50 0.58
N ARG A 251 -25.11 8.70 0.46
CA ARG A 251 -24.21 7.72 -0.16
C ARG A 251 -24.13 6.42 0.62
N ASP A 252 -24.03 6.49 1.95
CA ASP A 252 -24.02 5.32 2.81
C ASP A 252 -25.35 4.53 2.67
N ARG A 253 -26.48 5.25 2.61
CA ARG A 253 -27.79 4.64 2.35
C ARG A 253 -27.89 3.99 0.96
N LEU A 254 -27.34 4.64 -0.07
CA LEU A 254 -27.31 4.12 -1.44
C LEU A 254 -26.56 2.80 -1.52
N ILE A 255 -25.40 2.69 -0.86
CA ILE A 255 -24.60 1.45 -0.80
C ILE A 255 -25.43 0.29 -0.23
N VAL A 256 -26.15 0.53 0.86
CA VAL A 256 -27.00 -0.50 1.48
C VAL A 256 -28.14 -0.93 0.56
N LEU A 257 -28.78 0.01 -0.14
CA LEU A 257 -29.86 -0.31 -1.09
C LEU A 257 -29.37 -1.09 -2.30
N GLU A 258 -28.20 -0.74 -2.84
CA GLU A 258 -27.56 -1.49 -3.93
C GLU A 258 -27.19 -2.91 -3.50
N GLU A 259 -26.68 -3.08 -2.29
CA GLU A 259 -26.37 -4.38 -1.71
C GLU A 259 -27.64 -5.22 -1.48
N GLN A 260 -28.71 -4.63 -0.94
CA GLN A 260 -30.00 -5.30 -0.80
C GLN A 260 -30.57 -5.73 -2.15
N LYS A 261 -30.52 -4.86 -3.17
CA LYS A 261 -30.94 -5.19 -4.54
C LYS A 261 -30.13 -6.35 -5.12
N PHE A 262 -28.83 -6.38 -4.87
CA PHE A 262 -27.98 -7.50 -5.26
C PHE A 262 -28.41 -8.82 -4.60
N PHE A 263 -28.62 -8.84 -3.28
CA PHE A 263 -29.07 -10.04 -2.57
C PHE A 263 -30.43 -10.54 -3.07
N VAL A 264 -31.40 -9.65 -3.26
CA VAL A 264 -32.73 -10.04 -3.77
C VAL A 264 -32.64 -10.57 -5.20
N SER A 265 -31.76 -10.01 -6.04
CA SER A 265 -31.52 -10.54 -7.39
C SER A 265 -30.95 -11.96 -7.39
N GLU A 266 -30.08 -12.29 -6.44
CA GLU A 266 -29.55 -13.64 -6.25
C GLU A 266 -30.64 -14.60 -5.76
N MET A 267 -31.49 -14.15 -4.82
CA MET A 267 -32.64 -14.94 -4.35
C MET A 267 -33.62 -15.25 -5.48
N ILE A 268 -33.87 -14.31 -6.39
CA ILE A 268 -34.69 -14.56 -7.59
C ILE A 268 -34.03 -15.61 -8.48
N ALA A 269 -32.72 -15.52 -8.69
CA ALA A 269 -31.99 -16.51 -9.48
C ALA A 269 -32.07 -17.92 -8.86
N ASP A 270 -31.97 -18.03 -7.53
CA ASP A 270 -32.13 -19.29 -6.80
C ASP A 270 -33.58 -19.81 -6.83
N ALA A 271 -34.57 -18.93 -6.63
CA ALA A 271 -35.99 -19.28 -6.72
C ALA A 271 -36.37 -19.77 -8.13
N ASN A 272 -35.81 -19.14 -9.19
CA ASN A 272 -35.93 -19.60 -10.57
C ASN A 272 -35.30 -20.97 -10.79
N ARG A 273 -34.11 -21.25 -10.23
CA ARG A 273 -33.48 -22.59 -10.27
C ARG A 273 -34.35 -23.66 -9.60
N ARG A 274 -35.04 -23.28 -8.52
CA ARG A 274 -35.93 -24.16 -7.74
C ARG A 274 -37.37 -24.21 -8.27
N ARG A 275 -37.68 -23.50 -9.37
CA ARG A 275 -39.02 -23.40 -10.00
C ARG A 275 -40.12 -22.89 -9.04
N LYS A 276 -39.74 -22.04 -8.09
CA LYS A 276 -40.67 -21.44 -7.13
C LYS A 276 -41.14 -20.08 -7.64
N PHE A 277 -42.05 -20.09 -8.61
CA PHE A 277 -42.47 -18.89 -9.32
C PHE A 277 -43.26 -17.89 -8.46
N ASP A 278 -43.92 -18.36 -7.39
CA ASP A 278 -44.61 -17.50 -6.42
C ASP A 278 -43.63 -16.64 -5.62
N GLU A 279 -42.48 -17.19 -5.24
CA GLU A 279 -41.39 -16.45 -4.57
C GLU A 279 -40.72 -15.46 -5.54
N VAL A 280 -40.60 -15.82 -6.82
CA VAL A 280 -40.04 -14.93 -7.85
C VAL A 280 -40.91 -13.68 -8.04
N SER A 281 -42.23 -13.85 -8.07
CA SER A 281 -43.17 -12.74 -8.24
C SER A 281 -43.08 -11.75 -7.07
N SER A 282 -43.05 -12.24 -5.82
CA SER A 282 -42.95 -11.39 -4.63
C SER A 282 -41.57 -10.71 -4.52
N LEU A 283 -40.48 -11.41 -4.86
CA LEU A 283 -39.14 -10.82 -4.87
C LEU A 283 -38.94 -9.80 -6.00
N ALA A 284 -39.64 -9.94 -7.13
CA ALA A 284 -39.60 -8.98 -8.23
C ALA A 284 -40.20 -7.62 -7.83
N MET A 285 -41.32 -7.62 -7.10
CA MET A 285 -41.89 -6.40 -6.53
C MET A 285 -40.92 -5.70 -5.59
N ASN A 286 -40.22 -6.47 -4.74
CA ASN A 286 -39.20 -5.91 -3.85
C ASN A 286 -38.03 -5.25 -4.62
N ILE A 287 -37.63 -5.78 -5.78
CA ILE A 287 -36.59 -5.14 -6.61
C ILE A 287 -37.08 -3.83 -7.22
N GLU A 288 -38.35 -3.76 -7.60
CA GLU A 288 -38.97 -2.53 -8.13
C GLU A 288 -38.99 -1.45 -7.05
N ASP A 289 -39.44 -1.79 -5.83
CA ASP A 289 -39.42 -0.88 -4.68
C ASP A 289 -38.01 -0.39 -4.33
N LEU A 290 -37.02 -1.32 -4.30
CA LEU A 290 -35.62 -0.97 -4.06
C LEU A 290 -35.05 -0.09 -5.18
N SER A 291 -35.49 -0.27 -6.43
CA SER A 291 -35.04 0.56 -7.56
C SER A 291 -35.62 1.96 -7.47
N HIS A 292 -36.90 2.10 -7.11
CA HIS A 292 -37.51 3.40 -6.87
C HIS A 292 -36.84 4.16 -5.73
N GLU A 293 -36.48 3.49 -4.63
CA GLU A 293 -35.77 4.15 -3.52
C GLU A 293 -34.34 4.56 -3.93
N ILE A 294 -33.64 3.75 -4.74
CA ILE A 294 -32.33 4.11 -5.30
C ILE A 294 -32.44 5.36 -6.17
N ASP A 295 -33.45 5.44 -7.04
CA ASP A 295 -33.67 6.60 -7.90
C ASP A 295 -34.03 7.85 -7.08
N HIS A 296 -34.83 7.69 -6.03
CA HIS A 296 -35.16 8.76 -5.08
C HIS A 296 -33.91 9.28 -4.35
N VAL A 297 -33.05 8.38 -3.83
CA VAL A 297 -31.79 8.76 -3.16
C VAL A 297 -30.79 9.41 -4.12
N ASN A 298 -30.70 8.93 -5.36
CA ASN A 298 -29.89 9.56 -6.41
C ASN A 298 -30.41 10.95 -6.77
N GLY A 299 -31.73 11.14 -6.80
CA GLY A 299 -32.36 12.46 -6.98
C GLY A 299 -31.97 13.43 -5.87
N MET A 300 -32.06 13.00 -4.60
CA MET A 300 -31.63 13.81 -3.46
C MET A 300 -30.13 14.13 -3.49
N LEU A 301 -29.28 13.19 -3.92
CA LEU A 301 -27.85 13.45 -4.12
C LEU A 301 -27.57 14.46 -5.24
N GLY A 302 -28.40 14.47 -6.30
CA GLY A 302 -28.29 15.43 -7.40
C GLY A 302 -28.79 16.83 -7.04
N GLU A 303 -29.72 16.95 -6.08
CA GLU A 303 -30.26 18.22 -5.58
C GLU A 303 -29.34 18.92 -4.57
N LEU A 304 -28.35 18.21 -4.00
CA LEU A 304 -27.35 18.80 -3.11
C LEU A 304 -26.43 19.76 -3.91
N ASP A 305 -26.83 21.04 -3.94
CA ASP A 305 -26.10 22.12 -4.59
C ASP A 305 -24.89 22.57 -3.75
N PHE A 306 -23.73 22.00 -4.05
CA PHE A 306 -22.45 22.46 -3.52
C PHE A 306 -21.97 23.75 -4.20
N GLU A 307 -22.43 24.05 -5.42
CA GLU A 307 -21.98 25.19 -6.21
C GLU A 307 -22.47 26.52 -5.62
N GLY A 308 -23.71 26.58 -5.13
CA GLY A 308 -24.24 27.71 -4.37
C GLY A 308 -23.49 27.97 -3.05
N ALA A 309 -23.02 26.92 -2.37
CA ALA A 309 -22.28 27.04 -1.11
C ALA A 309 -20.85 27.59 -1.27
N TYR A 310 -20.22 27.36 -2.44
CA TYR A 310 -18.89 27.89 -2.77
C TYR A 310 -18.91 29.28 -3.41
N THR A 311 -19.97 29.63 -4.16
CA THR A 311 -20.07 30.90 -4.88
C THR A 311 -20.61 32.05 -4.04
N GLY A 312 -21.22 31.77 -2.88
CA GLY A 312 -21.67 32.79 -1.93
C GLY A 312 -22.71 33.76 -2.51
N GLN A 313 -23.41 33.35 -3.57
CA GLN A 313 -24.33 34.21 -4.29
C GLN A 313 -25.73 34.01 -3.70
N GLN A 314 -26.12 34.96 -2.86
CA GLN A 314 -27.50 35.18 -2.44
C GLN A 314 -28.25 35.96 -3.53
#